data_AF-A0AAU6IQ47-F1
#
_entry.id   AF-A0AAU6IQ47-F1
#
_cell.length_a   1.000
_cell.length_b   1.000
_cell.length_c   1.000
_cell.angle_alpha   90.00
_cell.angle_beta   90.00
_cell.angle_gamma   90.00
#
_symmetry.space_group_name_H-M   'P 1'
#
loop_
_entity.id
_entity.type
_entity.pdbx_description
1 polymer ?
#
loop_
_entity_poly.entity_id
_entity_poly.type
_entity_poly.pdbx_seq_one_letter_code
_entity_poly.pdbx_strand_id
1 'polypeptide(L)'
;MLLHAEVQDYVQLVAKQILDVTEQHCLTKSRLTHAGHHLIVFQAYFPLGNTRNSGQANYPDFSPVACRANWQSTSTVLTKAIDAHRRRVLKENNGIKPSNLNRLLLPLGFRDGFFTQQFRDKMNELGEQRGQVAHSSGAMVTLVPTGSGELKRFADIEQGLADMDKYAARLLMPVWRY
;
A
#
# COMPACT_ATOMS: atom_id res chain seq x y z
N MET A 1 -9.57 -8.80 -18.50
CA MET A 1 -8.24 -8.21 -18.77
C MET A 1 -7.29 -8.78 -17.74
N LEU A 2 -6.35 -9.63 -18.16
CA LEU A 2 -5.53 -10.44 -17.24
C LEU A 2 -4.48 -9.58 -16.55
N LEU A 3 -3.82 -8.69 -17.31
CA LEU A 3 -2.80 -7.79 -16.77
C LEU A 3 -3.29 -6.93 -15.59
N HIS A 4 -4.52 -6.40 -15.64
CA HIS A 4 -5.07 -5.63 -14.52
C HIS A 4 -5.15 -6.46 -13.24
N ALA A 5 -5.67 -7.69 -13.33
CA ALA A 5 -5.83 -8.55 -12.16
C ALA A 5 -4.47 -8.92 -11.57
N GLU A 6 -3.52 -9.33 -12.42
CA GLU A 6 -2.15 -9.65 -12.03
C GLU A 6 -1.44 -8.48 -11.32
N VAL A 7 -1.55 -7.26 -11.86
CA VAL A 7 -0.94 -6.08 -11.23
C VAL A 7 -1.61 -5.75 -9.90
N GLN A 8 -2.93 -5.91 -9.80
CA GLN A 8 -3.64 -5.74 -8.54
C GLN A 8 -3.15 -6.73 -7.49
N ASP A 9 -3.08 -8.01 -7.85
CA ASP A 9 -2.67 -9.09 -6.97
C ASP A 9 -1.22 -8.94 -6.53
N TYR A 10 -0.34 -8.53 -7.45
CA TYR A 10 1.07 -8.24 -7.15
C TYR A 10 1.21 -7.08 -6.15
N VAL A 11 0.51 -5.95 -6.36
CA VAL A 11 0.56 -4.82 -5.43
C VAL A 11 0.02 -5.21 -4.05
N GLN A 12 -1.06 -5.99 -3.99
CA GLN A 12 -1.59 -6.52 -2.74
C GLN A 12 -0.61 -7.49 -2.05
N LEU A 13 0.07 -8.33 -2.82
CA LEU A 13 1.10 -9.25 -2.32
C LEU A 13 2.26 -8.49 -1.69
N VAL A 14 2.79 -7.46 -2.35
CA VAL A 14 3.88 -6.63 -1.81
C VAL A 14 3.46 -5.97 -0.50
N ALA A 15 2.28 -5.36 -0.44
CA ALA A 15 1.78 -4.76 0.80
C ALA A 15 1.59 -5.80 1.92
N LYS A 16 1.07 -6.98 1.60
CA LYS A 16 0.92 -8.08 2.55
C LYS A 16 2.28 -8.53 3.09
N GLN A 17 3.27 -8.72 2.23
CA GLN A 17 4.63 -9.09 2.64
C GLN A 17 5.25 -8.03 3.57
N ILE A 18 5.06 -6.74 3.27
CA ILE A 18 5.52 -5.65 4.15
C ILE A 18 4.90 -5.76 5.54
N LEU A 19 3.60 -6.03 5.63
CA LEU A 19 2.90 -6.22 6.90
C LEU A 19 3.39 -7.45 7.64
N ASP A 20 3.52 -8.59 6.95
CA ASP A 20 3.91 -9.86 7.56
C ASP A 20 5.34 -9.78 8.14
N VAL A 21 6.28 -9.20 7.40
CA VAL A 21 7.66 -9.01 7.89
C VAL A 21 7.71 -7.99 9.02
N THR A 22 6.93 -6.90 8.94
CA THR A 22 6.83 -5.90 10.01
C THR A 22 6.26 -6.49 11.30
N GLU A 23 5.21 -7.29 11.19
CA GLU A 23 4.61 -8.02 12.31
C GLU A 23 5.61 -9.00 12.90
N GLN A 24 6.30 -9.80 12.07
CA GLN A 24 7.32 -10.72 12.54
C GLN A 24 8.46 -10.00 13.27
N HIS A 25 8.93 -8.87 12.75
CA HIS A 25 9.96 -8.05 13.41
C HIS A 25 9.49 -7.49 14.76
N CYS A 26 8.23 -7.08 14.84
CA CYS A 26 7.62 -6.65 16.09
C CYS A 26 7.56 -7.80 17.10
N LEU A 27 6.94 -8.91 16.74
CA LEU A 27 6.64 -10.02 17.67
C LEU A 27 7.89 -10.80 18.10
N THR A 28 8.81 -11.05 17.17
CA THR A 28 9.94 -11.96 17.43
C THR A 28 11.25 -11.24 17.76
N LYS A 29 11.45 -10.03 17.22
CA LYS A 29 12.73 -9.31 17.35
C LYS A 29 12.61 -8.06 18.22
N SER A 30 11.42 -7.69 18.68
CA SER A 30 11.15 -6.42 19.36
C SER A 30 11.72 -5.21 18.60
N ARG A 31 11.51 -5.19 17.27
CA ARG A 31 12.02 -4.14 16.38
C ARG A 31 10.89 -3.50 15.60
N LEU A 32 10.98 -2.18 15.45
CA LEU A 32 10.11 -1.40 14.58
C LEU A 32 10.75 -1.24 13.20
N THR A 33 10.04 -1.60 12.15
CA THR A 33 10.42 -1.30 10.76
C THR A 33 9.99 0.11 10.37
N HIS A 34 10.58 0.69 9.31
CA HIS A 34 10.10 1.97 8.78
C HIS A 34 8.62 1.90 8.37
N ALA A 35 8.19 0.80 7.73
CA ALA A 35 6.79 0.57 7.41
C ALA A 35 5.90 0.59 8.67
N GLY A 36 6.32 -0.11 9.73
CA GLY A 36 5.58 -0.13 11.00
C GLY A 36 5.46 1.25 11.63
N HIS A 37 6.53 2.04 11.62
CA HIS A 37 6.50 3.42 12.10
C HIS A 37 5.54 4.28 11.28
N HIS A 38 5.63 4.25 9.95
CA HIS A 38 4.71 4.98 9.07
C HIS A 38 3.26 4.56 9.29
N LEU A 39 3.01 3.27 9.51
CA LEU A 39 1.66 2.75 9.71
C LEU A 39 1.04 3.23 11.02
N ILE A 40 1.81 3.24 12.10
CA ILE A 40 1.39 3.77 13.39
C ILE A 40 1.05 5.26 13.27
N VAL A 41 1.96 6.03 12.66
CA VAL A 41 1.75 7.47 12.42
C VAL A 41 0.48 7.65 11.60
N PHE A 42 0.36 7.00 10.44
CA PHE A 42 -0.81 7.10 9.58
C PHE A 42 -2.11 6.78 10.33
N GLN A 43 -2.12 5.73 11.16
CA GLN A 43 -3.29 5.36 11.93
C GLN A 43 -3.65 6.39 13.01
N ALA A 44 -2.67 7.07 13.59
CA ALA A 44 -2.89 8.17 14.52
C ALA A 44 -3.44 9.43 13.82
N TYR A 45 -3.02 9.69 12.57
CA TYR A 45 -3.53 10.81 11.78
C TYR A 45 -4.88 10.55 11.10
N PHE A 46 -5.21 9.28 10.82
CA PHE A 46 -6.43 8.91 10.08
C PHE A 46 -7.73 9.52 10.66
N PRO A 47 -7.96 9.57 11.98
CA PRO A 47 -9.16 10.18 12.56
C PRO A 47 -9.31 11.68 12.30
N LEU A 48 -8.22 12.41 12.01
CA LEU A 48 -8.22 13.87 11.80
C LEU A 48 -8.82 14.28 10.46
N GLY A 49 -8.93 13.34 9.52
CA GLY A 49 -9.69 13.57 8.29
C GLY A 49 -11.18 13.83 8.54
N ASN A 50 -11.65 13.61 9.77
CA ASN A 50 -12.98 13.98 10.22
C ASN A 50 -12.88 15.04 11.33
N THR A 51 -13.32 16.27 11.02
CA THR A 51 -13.28 17.42 11.95
C THR A 51 -13.95 17.15 13.29
N ARG A 52 -14.94 16.24 13.36
CA ARG A 52 -15.61 15.84 14.62
C ARG A 52 -14.69 15.12 15.60
N ASN A 53 -13.65 14.45 15.12
CA ASN A 53 -12.74 13.64 15.94
C ASN A 53 -11.42 14.36 16.26
N SER A 54 -11.21 15.55 15.69
CA SER A 54 -9.95 16.30 15.80
C SER A 54 -9.61 16.74 17.23
N GLY A 55 -10.63 17.08 18.04
CA GLY A 55 -10.44 17.57 19.42
C GLY A 55 -9.97 16.51 20.43
N GLN A 56 -9.98 15.22 20.06
CA GLN A 56 -9.53 14.11 20.92
C GLN A 56 -8.22 13.48 20.43
N ALA A 57 -7.61 14.04 19.39
CA ALA A 57 -6.37 13.50 18.85
C ALA A 57 -5.20 13.76 19.81
N ASN A 58 -4.79 12.73 20.53
CA ASN A 58 -3.54 12.73 21.29
C ASN A 58 -2.47 12.03 20.46
N TYR A 59 -1.40 12.76 20.12
CA TYR A 59 -0.30 12.23 19.32
C TYR A 59 0.78 11.69 20.26
N PRO A 60 1.09 10.38 20.20
CA PRO A 60 2.27 9.86 20.88
C PRO A 60 3.55 10.47 20.29
N ASP A 61 4.58 10.64 21.13
CA ASP A 61 5.93 10.83 20.61
C ASP A 61 6.37 9.53 19.92
N PHE A 62 6.44 9.57 18.59
CA PHE A 62 6.90 8.45 17.78
C PHE A 62 8.40 8.49 17.50
N SER A 63 9.17 9.31 18.23
CA SER A 63 10.61 9.27 18.17
C SER A 63 11.11 7.82 18.36
N PRO A 64 12.19 7.43 17.67
CA PRO A 64 12.80 6.13 17.87
C PRO A 64 13.05 5.73 19.32
N VAL A 65 13.47 6.73 20.11
CA VAL A 65 13.77 6.57 21.53
C VAL A 65 12.49 6.32 22.33
N ALA A 66 11.42 7.09 22.09
CA ALA A 66 10.15 6.93 22.78
C ALA A 66 9.45 5.59 22.43
N CYS A 67 9.46 5.20 21.16
CA CYS A 67 8.93 3.90 20.73
C CYS A 67 9.65 2.73 21.42
N ARG A 68 10.97 2.83 21.58
CA ARG A 68 11.76 1.82 22.28
C ARG A 68 11.50 1.81 23.79
N ALA A 69 11.44 2.99 24.42
CA ALA A 69 11.15 3.11 25.84
C ALA A 69 9.76 2.55 26.20
N ASN A 70 8.78 2.73 25.31
CA ASN A 70 7.40 2.31 25.50
C ASN A 70 7.03 1.12 24.60
N TRP A 71 7.91 0.12 24.50
CA TRP A 71 7.76 -0.97 23.52
C TRP A 71 6.43 -1.73 23.64
N GLN A 72 5.95 -2.06 24.84
CA GLN A 72 4.68 -2.78 25.03
C GLN A 72 3.47 -2.01 24.47
N SER A 73 3.45 -0.69 24.69
CA SER A 73 2.41 0.18 24.13
C SER A 73 2.57 0.27 22.61
N THR A 74 3.79 0.47 22.14
CA THR A 74 4.13 0.58 20.71
C THR A 74 3.75 -0.67 19.93
N SER A 75 4.07 -1.87 20.45
CA SER A 75 3.73 -3.14 19.81
C SER A 75 2.21 -3.35 19.75
N THR A 76 1.49 -3.00 20.81
CA THR A 76 0.03 -3.08 20.85
C THR A 76 -0.62 -2.14 19.82
N VAL A 77 -0.12 -0.91 19.71
CA VAL A 77 -0.60 0.07 18.72
C VAL A 77 -0.27 -0.41 17.31
N LEU A 78 0.93 -0.95 17.08
CA LEU A 78 1.35 -1.49 15.80
C LEU A 78 0.46 -2.64 15.35
N THR A 79 0.21 -3.64 16.21
CA THR A 79 -0.67 -4.78 15.87
C THR A 79 -2.06 -4.30 15.47
N LYS A 80 -2.64 -3.35 16.22
CA LYS A 80 -3.94 -2.74 15.86
C LYS A 80 -3.90 -2.03 14.50
N ALA A 81 -2.80 -1.34 14.20
CA ALA A 81 -2.62 -0.63 12.94
C ALA A 81 -2.45 -1.61 11.77
N ILE A 82 -1.72 -2.72 11.96
CA ILE A 82 -1.58 -3.82 11.00
C ILE A 82 -2.93 -4.45 10.71
N ASP A 83 -3.73 -4.77 11.73
CA ASP A 83 -5.07 -5.36 11.54
C ASP A 83 -6.03 -4.40 10.83
N ALA A 84 -6.00 -3.12 11.20
CA ALA A 84 -6.77 -2.09 10.50
C ALA A 84 -6.39 -2.01 9.02
N HIS A 85 -5.09 -2.07 8.70
CA HIS A 85 -4.60 -1.99 7.34
C HIS A 85 -4.86 -3.27 6.54
N ARG A 86 -4.65 -4.47 7.11
CA ARG A 86 -4.99 -5.76 6.49
C ARG A 86 -6.46 -5.81 6.05
N ARG A 87 -7.38 -5.30 6.89
CA ARG A 87 -8.80 -5.19 6.53
C ARG A 87 -9.02 -4.32 5.29
N ARG A 88 -8.31 -3.19 5.18
CA ARG A 88 -8.38 -2.29 4.01
C ARG A 88 -7.78 -2.94 2.76
N VAL A 89 -6.61 -3.59 2.89
CA VAL A 89 -5.91 -4.26 1.78
C VAL A 89 -6.75 -5.39 1.19
N LEU A 90 -7.32 -6.25 2.04
CA LEU A 90 -7.99 -7.48 1.60
C LEU A 90 -9.46 -7.29 1.23
N LYS A 91 -10.16 -6.31 1.80
CA LYS A 91 -11.61 -6.16 1.59
C LYS A 91 -12.01 -4.96 0.76
N GLU A 92 -11.16 -3.94 0.66
CA GLU A 92 -11.57 -2.63 0.14
C GLU A 92 -10.77 -2.16 -1.08
N ASN A 93 -9.75 -2.92 -1.51
CA ASN A 93 -8.99 -2.60 -2.70
C ASN A 93 -9.62 -3.24 -3.96
N ASN A 94 -10.37 -2.45 -4.71
CA ASN A 94 -11.12 -2.92 -5.88
C ASN A 94 -10.51 -2.48 -7.22
N GLY A 95 -9.23 -2.09 -7.26
CA GLY A 95 -8.59 -1.77 -8.52
C GLY A 95 -7.17 -1.25 -8.37
N ILE A 96 -6.63 -0.79 -9.50
CA ILE A 96 -5.23 -0.36 -9.59
C ILE A 96 -5.06 1.13 -9.89
N LYS A 97 -6.16 1.90 -9.91
CA LYS A 97 -6.09 3.36 -10.09
C LYS A 97 -5.19 4.02 -9.03
N PRO A 98 -4.58 5.18 -9.32
CA PRO A 98 -3.67 5.86 -8.37
C PRO A 98 -4.26 6.07 -6.97
N SER A 99 -5.57 6.35 -6.85
CA SER A 99 -6.24 6.46 -5.55
C SER A 99 -6.25 5.15 -4.76
N ASN A 100 -6.42 4.01 -5.44
CA ASN A 100 -6.37 2.68 -4.83
C ASN A 100 -4.94 2.33 -4.39
N LEU A 101 -3.95 2.58 -5.26
CA LEU A 101 -2.53 2.39 -4.93
C LEU A 101 -2.12 3.24 -3.73
N ASN A 102 -2.50 4.52 -3.71
CA ASN A 102 -2.22 5.41 -2.60
C ASN A 102 -2.89 4.93 -1.30
N ARG A 103 -4.15 4.49 -1.33
CA ARG A 103 -4.84 3.94 -0.15
C ARG A 103 -4.10 2.75 0.47
N LEU A 104 -3.47 1.94 -0.38
CA LEU A 104 -2.78 0.71 0.00
C LEU A 104 -1.32 0.96 0.41
N LEU A 105 -0.60 1.81 -0.31
CA LEU A 105 0.85 1.98 -0.16
C LEU A 105 1.24 3.19 0.71
N LEU A 106 0.46 4.28 0.69
CA LEU A 106 0.76 5.49 1.47
C LEU A 106 0.87 5.19 2.99
N PRO A 107 -0.03 4.38 3.60
CA PRO A 107 0.09 4.04 5.03
C PRO A 107 1.36 3.25 5.37
N LEU A 108 1.94 2.54 4.39
CA LEU A 108 3.15 1.75 4.57
C LEU A 108 4.44 2.59 4.39
N GLY A 109 4.32 3.87 4.02
CA GLY A 109 5.46 4.78 3.86
C GLY A 109 5.90 5.01 2.41
N PHE A 110 5.13 4.55 1.42
CA PHE A 110 5.27 5.05 0.05
C PHE A 110 4.81 6.51 0.01
N ARG A 111 5.46 7.34 -0.81
CA ARG A 111 5.15 8.78 -0.91
C ARG A 111 4.22 9.04 -2.10
N ASP A 112 3.43 10.11 -2.03
CA ASP A 112 2.58 10.51 -3.16
C ASP A 112 3.39 10.81 -4.45
N GLY A 113 4.66 11.18 -4.33
CA GLY A 113 5.56 11.34 -5.48
C GLY A 113 6.35 10.08 -5.87
N PHE A 114 6.05 8.91 -5.28
CA PHE A 114 6.83 7.70 -5.52
C PHE A 114 6.70 7.20 -6.97
N PHE A 115 5.46 7.10 -7.45
CA PHE A 115 5.20 6.72 -8.83
C PHE A 115 5.28 7.92 -9.76
N THR A 116 5.95 7.75 -10.89
CA THR A 116 5.99 8.76 -11.96
C THR A 116 4.59 9.05 -12.50
N GLN A 117 4.39 10.26 -13.05
CA GLN A 117 3.11 10.62 -13.67
C GLN A 117 2.73 9.64 -14.78
N GLN A 118 3.70 9.24 -15.61
CA GLN A 118 3.52 8.25 -16.67
C GLN A 118 2.99 6.91 -16.14
N PHE A 119 3.55 6.40 -15.03
CA PHE A 119 3.03 5.18 -14.40
C PHE A 119 1.61 5.37 -13.89
N ARG A 120 1.33 6.49 -13.21
CA ARG A 120 -0.02 6.80 -12.68
C ARG A 120 -1.06 6.87 -13.79
N ASP A 121 -0.72 7.49 -14.92
CA ASP A 121 -1.61 7.60 -16.08
C ASP A 121 -1.92 6.22 -16.67
N LYS A 122 -0.89 5.37 -16.83
CA LYS A 122 -1.05 4.00 -17.34
C LYS A 122 -1.89 3.12 -16.42
N MET A 123 -1.70 3.24 -15.11
CA MET A 123 -2.52 2.54 -14.12
C MET A 123 -3.98 3.02 -14.12
N ASN A 124 -4.21 4.31 -14.38
CA ASN A 124 -5.55 4.83 -14.57
C ASN A 124 -6.20 4.30 -15.86
N GLU A 125 -5.48 4.30 -16.99
CA GLU A 125 -5.94 3.74 -18.26
C GLU A 125 -6.35 2.26 -18.12
N LEU A 126 -5.52 1.44 -17.46
CA LEU A 126 -5.84 0.02 -17.21
C LEU A 126 -7.08 -0.14 -16.32
N GLY A 127 -7.20 0.69 -15.29
CA GLY A 127 -8.37 0.70 -14.40
C GLY A 127 -9.66 1.11 -15.11
N GLU A 128 -9.59 2.12 -16.00
CA GLU A 128 -10.72 2.58 -16.82
C GLU A 128 -11.13 1.54 -17.85
N GLN A 129 -10.18 0.93 -18.55
CA GLN A 129 -10.46 -0.13 -19.52
C GLN A 129 -11.14 -1.33 -18.85
N ARG A 130 -10.76 -1.71 -17.62
CA ARG A 130 -11.49 -2.75 -16.87
C ARG A 130 -12.92 -2.30 -16.55
N GLY A 131 -13.08 -1.06 -16.10
CA GLY A 131 -14.40 -0.49 -15.82
C GLY A 131 -15.30 -0.51 -17.06
N GLN A 132 -14.78 -0.10 -18.22
CA GLN A 132 -15.49 -0.14 -19.50
C GLN A 132 -15.88 -1.57 -19.88
N VAL A 133 -15.00 -2.56 -19.72
CA VAL A 133 -15.33 -3.97 -19.99
C VAL A 133 -16.41 -4.49 -19.03
N ALA A 134 -16.37 -4.11 -17.76
CA ALA A 134 -17.35 -4.52 -16.75
C ALA A 134 -18.72 -3.85 -16.92
N HIS A 135 -18.76 -2.61 -17.43
CA HIS A 135 -20.02 -1.91 -17.73
C HIS A 135 -20.58 -2.27 -19.11
N SER A 136 -19.73 -2.67 -20.06
CA SER A 136 -20.13 -3.08 -21.42
C SER A 136 -20.56 -4.55 -21.51
N SER A 137 -20.61 -5.31 -20.41
CA SER A 137 -20.96 -6.74 -20.41
C SER A 137 -22.39 -7.09 -20.87
N GLY A 138 -23.17 -6.10 -21.34
CA GLY A 138 -24.42 -6.30 -22.09
C GLY A 138 -24.29 -6.20 -23.62
N ALA A 139 -23.17 -5.68 -24.14
CA ALA A 139 -22.90 -5.60 -25.57
C ALA A 139 -21.59 -6.33 -25.86
N MET A 140 -21.59 -7.27 -26.81
CA MET A 140 -20.39 -7.99 -27.26
C MET A 140 -19.27 -7.00 -27.62
N VAL A 141 -18.32 -6.79 -26.71
CA VAL A 141 -17.11 -6.03 -27.00
C VAL A 141 -16.05 -7.01 -27.53
N THR A 142 -15.82 -6.92 -28.83
CA THR A 142 -14.82 -7.63 -29.64
C THR A 142 -13.39 -7.10 -29.38
N LEU A 143 -13.02 -6.88 -28.13
CA LEU A 143 -11.66 -6.48 -27.74
C LEU A 143 -11.11 -7.51 -26.76
N VAL A 144 -10.89 -8.73 -27.26
CA VAL A 144 -9.98 -9.66 -26.59
C VAL A 144 -8.58 -9.09 -26.75
N PRO A 145 -7.89 -8.69 -25.66
CA PRO A 145 -6.52 -8.21 -25.75
C PRO A 145 -5.66 -9.31 -26.37
N THR A 146 -4.95 -9.00 -27.45
CA THR A 146 -3.95 -9.93 -27.98
C THR A 146 -2.77 -9.99 -27.00
N GLY A 147 -2.12 -11.15 -26.87
CA GLY A 147 -0.95 -11.29 -25.99
C GLY A 147 0.16 -10.26 -26.28
N SER A 148 0.29 -9.83 -27.55
CA SER A 148 1.21 -8.76 -27.96
C SER A 148 0.83 -7.38 -27.40
N GLY A 149 -0.46 -7.09 -27.24
CA GLY A 149 -0.96 -5.84 -26.66
C GLY A 149 -0.79 -5.80 -25.14
N GLU A 150 -1.02 -6.91 -24.43
CA GLU A 150 -0.78 -7.00 -22.98
C GLU A 150 0.71 -6.93 -22.65
N LEU A 151 1.58 -7.56 -23.45
CA LEU A 151 3.03 -7.49 -23.26
C LEU A 151 3.57 -6.06 -23.36
N LYS A 152 3.10 -5.28 -24.36
CA LYS A 152 3.49 -3.88 -24.50
C LYS A 152 3.05 -3.04 -23.30
N ARG A 153 1.82 -3.26 -22.82
CA ARG A 153 1.28 -2.58 -21.63
C ARG A 153 2.06 -2.94 -20.37
N PHE A 154 2.53 -4.19 -20.26
CA PHE A 154 3.39 -4.62 -19.16
C PHE A 154 4.74 -3.89 -19.22
N ALA A 155 5.39 -3.83 -20.38
CA ALA A 155 6.66 -3.13 -20.54
C ALA A 155 6.58 -1.64 -20.11
N ASP A 156 5.42 -1.00 -20.35
CA ASP A 156 5.18 0.40 -19.95
C ASP A 156 5.09 0.61 -18.42
N ILE A 157 4.78 -0.44 -17.64
CA ILE A 157 4.60 -0.37 -16.18
C ILE A 157 5.66 -1.13 -15.38
N GLU A 158 6.41 -2.03 -16.03
CA GLU A 158 7.40 -2.92 -15.41
C GLU A 158 8.39 -2.16 -14.52
N GLN A 159 8.92 -1.03 -14.99
CA GLN A 159 9.86 -0.23 -14.23
C GLN A 159 9.26 0.30 -12.92
N GLY A 160 8.00 0.74 -12.93
CA GLY A 160 7.33 1.22 -11.72
C GLY A 160 7.06 0.12 -10.70
N LEU A 161 6.82 -1.11 -11.16
CA LEU A 161 6.70 -2.29 -10.30
C LEU A 161 8.07 -2.68 -9.70
N ALA A 162 9.13 -2.69 -10.52
CA ALA A 162 10.48 -2.98 -10.06
C ALA A 162 10.99 -1.96 -9.03
N ASP A 163 10.65 -0.68 -9.20
CA ASP A 163 11.01 0.35 -8.23
C ASP A 163 10.26 0.17 -6.90
N MET A 164 9.01 -0.33 -6.95
CA MET A 164 8.23 -0.66 -5.76
C MET A 164 8.94 -1.73 -4.92
N ASP A 165 9.44 -2.81 -5.54
CA ASP A 165 10.20 -3.86 -4.83
C ASP A 165 11.46 -3.32 -4.17
N LYS A 166 12.24 -2.50 -4.90
CA LYS A 166 13.46 -1.87 -4.35
C LYS A 166 13.14 -0.98 -3.14
N TYR A 167 12.03 -0.25 -3.19
CA TYR A 167 11.62 0.63 -2.11
C TYR A 167 11.06 -0.15 -0.92
N ALA A 168 10.31 -1.23 -1.17
CA ALA A 168 9.81 -2.12 -0.12
C ALA A 168 10.95 -2.65 0.77
N ALA A 169 12.08 -3.04 0.17
CA ALA A 169 13.26 -3.47 0.92
C ALA A 169 13.76 -2.41 1.92
N ARG A 170 13.67 -1.12 1.58
CA ARG A 170 14.04 -0.01 2.48
C ARG A 170 13.04 0.13 3.63
N LEU A 171 11.75 -0.05 3.36
CA LEU A 171 10.69 0.04 4.36
C LEU A 171 10.76 -1.08 5.42
N LEU A 172 11.31 -2.24 5.04
CA LEU A 172 11.50 -3.38 5.93
C LEU A 172 12.70 -3.25 6.88
N MET A 173 13.56 -2.25 6.65
CA MET A 173 14.69 -2.02 7.55
C MET A 173 14.21 -1.55 8.93
N PRO A 174 14.87 -1.97 10.02
CA PRO A 174 14.62 -1.43 11.34
C PRO A 174 14.89 0.08 11.38
N VAL A 175 14.05 0.84 12.07
CA VAL A 175 14.20 2.30 12.24
C VAL A 175 15.47 2.65 13.01
N TRP A 176 15.96 1.74 13.86
CA TRP A 176 17.21 1.85 14.58
C TRP A 176 18.19 0.77 14.13
N ARG A 177 19.33 1.20 13.58
CA ARG A 177 20.52 0.37 13.37
C ARG A 177 21.43 0.54 14.59
N TYR A 178 21.82 -0.57 15.21
CA TYR A 178 22.97 -0.61 16.10
C TYR A 178 24.25 -0.56 15.25
#